data_AF-A0A2V9G5J3-F1
#
_entry.id   AF-A0A2V9G5J3-F1
#
_cell.length_a   1.000
_cell.length_b   1.000
_cell.length_c   1.000
_cell.angle_alpha   90.00
_cell.angle_beta   90.00
_cell.angle_gamma   90.00
#
_symmetry.space_group_name_H-M   'P 1'
#
loop_
_entity.id
_entity.type
_entity.pdbx_description
1 polymer ?
#
loop_
_entity_poly.entity_id
_entity_poly.type
_entity_poly.pdbx_seq_one_letter_code
_entity_poly.pdbx_strand_id
1 'polypeptide(L)'
;MNKRLGFVFVALMAVPVVLLGQEKPPASSAPPAQSAPPANPISASEKSFYSFVSSAVVGAAQKMPEENYSFKPTPEVRTFGQLVGHVADASYMFCS
;
A
#
# COMPACT_ATOMS: atom_id res chain seq x y z
N MET A 1 -14.43 -46.69 26.76
CA MET A 1 -15.04 -45.42 26.37
C MET A 1 -14.24 -44.27 26.98
N ASN A 2 -13.51 -43.54 26.12
CA ASN A 2 -13.10 -42.12 26.20
C ASN A 2 -12.56 -41.49 27.52
N LYS A 3 -11.54 -42.12 28.12
CA LYS A 3 -10.67 -41.60 29.21
C LYS A 3 -9.81 -40.35 28.90
N ARG A 4 -9.95 -39.72 27.72
CA ARG A 4 -9.12 -38.56 27.34
C ARG A 4 -9.60 -37.23 27.92
N LEU A 5 -10.80 -37.21 28.50
CA LEU A 5 -11.37 -36.02 29.13
C LEU A 5 -10.80 -35.75 30.55
N GLY A 6 -10.01 -36.67 31.12
CA GLY A 6 -9.35 -36.52 32.43
C GLY A 6 -7.88 -36.07 32.37
N PHE A 7 -7.30 -35.88 31.19
CA PHE A 7 -5.90 -35.43 31.04
C PHE A 7 -5.73 -33.90 31.10
N VAL A 8 -6.82 -33.15 31.25
CA VAL A 8 -6.81 -31.68 31.30
C VAL A 8 -6.46 -31.13 32.70
N PHE A 9 -6.16 -31.97 33.70
CA PHE A 9 -6.01 -31.52 35.09
C PHE A 9 -4.78 -32.03 35.87
N VAL A 10 -3.81 -32.71 35.25
CA VAL A 10 -2.60 -33.17 35.94
C VAL A 10 -1.37 -32.66 35.20
N ALA A 11 -0.41 -32.10 35.95
CA ALA A 11 0.89 -31.59 35.50
C ALA A 11 0.96 -30.10 35.07
N LEU A 12 0.23 -29.24 35.79
CA LEU A 12 0.93 -28.16 36.49
C LEU A 12 2.00 -28.83 37.38
N MET A 13 3.27 -28.42 37.27
CA MET A 13 4.48 -28.93 37.97
C MET A 13 5.36 -29.92 37.21
N ALA A 14 6.23 -29.41 36.33
CA ALA A 14 7.62 -29.87 36.19
C ALA A 14 8.35 -28.97 35.18
N VAL A 15 8.91 -27.87 35.70
CA VAL A 15 10.05 -27.22 35.08
C VAL A 15 11.27 -28.12 35.32
N PRO A 16 11.98 -28.55 34.27
CA PRO A 16 13.43 -28.59 34.30
C PRO A 16 13.90 -27.54 33.28
N VAL A 17 14.54 -26.46 33.70
CA VAL A 17 16.02 -26.44 33.81
C VAL A 17 16.66 -27.32 32.73
N VAL A 18 16.52 -26.90 31.47
CA VAL A 18 17.43 -27.28 30.39
C VAL A 18 18.25 -26.03 30.06
N LEU A 19 19.18 -25.75 30.98
CA LEU A 19 20.27 -24.80 30.79
C LEU A 19 21.55 -25.61 30.66
N LEU A 20 21.93 -26.04 29.45
CA LEU A 20 23.30 -26.35 28.98
C LEU A 20 23.20 -27.28 27.77
N GLY A 21 23.36 -26.74 26.56
CA GLY A 21 23.50 -27.56 25.34
C GLY A 21 22.96 -26.93 24.06
N GLN A 22 23.36 -25.70 23.73
CA GLN A 22 23.27 -25.20 22.34
C GLN A 22 24.54 -25.64 21.60
N GLU A 23 24.53 -26.83 21.02
CA GLU A 23 25.51 -27.16 19.98
C GLU A 23 25.02 -26.56 18.66
N LYS A 24 25.78 -25.58 18.18
CA LYS A 24 25.56 -24.85 16.93
C LYS A 24 25.59 -25.84 15.75
N PRO A 25 24.50 -26.03 14.98
CA PRO A 25 24.57 -26.78 13.73
C PRO A 25 25.47 -26.04 12.73
N PRO A 26 26.23 -26.75 11.88
CA PRO A 26 27.06 -26.12 10.86
C PRO A 26 26.19 -25.27 9.92
N ALA A 27 26.68 -24.06 9.65
CA ALA A 27 26.03 -23.09 8.78
C ALA A 27 25.85 -23.69 7.38
N SER A 28 24.61 -24.02 7.03
CA SER A 28 24.20 -24.15 5.63
C SER A 28 24.11 -22.74 5.06
N SER A 29 24.88 -22.46 4.02
CA SER A 29 24.87 -21.18 3.30
C SER A 29 23.59 -21.05 2.48
N ALA A 30 22.49 -20.68 3.13
CA ALA A 30 21.33 -20.14 2.44
C ALA A 30 21.69 -18.75 1.87
N PRO A 31 21.30 -18.42 0.62
CA PRO A 31 21.44 -17.06 0.12
C PRO A 31 20.70 -16.09 1.08
N PRO A 32 21.22 -14.87 1.29
CA PRO A 32 20.60 -13.93 2.19
C PRO A 32 19.14 -13.72 1.77
N ALA A 33 18.22 -13.99 2.69
CA ALA A 33 16.82 -13.69 2.48
C ALA A 33 16.69 -12.18 2.28
N GLN A 34 16.31 -11.76 1.08
CA GLN A 34 16.02 -10.37 0.77
C GLN A 34 14.85 -9.95 1.68
N SER A 35 15.11 -9.07 2.64
CA SER A 35 14.07 -8.55 3.53
C SER A 35 13.08 -7.74 2.70
N ALA A 36 11.78 -8.02 2.81
CA ALA A 36 10.77 -7.22 2.15
C ALA A 36 10.84 -5.76 2.65
N PRO A 37 10.60 -4.76 1.79
CA PRO A 37 10.53 -3.38 2.23
C PRO A 37 9.51 -3.22 3.36
N PRO A 38 9.78 -2.35 4.36
CA PRO A 38 8.82 -2.08 5.42
C PRO A 38 7.53 -1.50 4.84
N ALA A 39 6.40 -1.79 5.48
CA ALA A 39 5.10 -1.26 5.07
C ALA A 39 5.11 0.28 5.12
N ASN A 40 4.60 0.93 4.08
CA ASN A 40 4.43 2.38 4.01
C ASN A 40 2.95 2.74 3.82
N PRO A 41 2.17 2.84 4.93
CA PRO A 41 0.74 3.07 4.86
C PRO A 41 0.39 4.46 4.28
N ILE A 42 1.26 5.46 4.44
CA ILE A 42 1.05 6.80 3.89
C ILE A 42 1.09 6.72 2.35
N SER A 43 2.17 6.20 1.77
CA SER A 43 2.26 6.09 0.30
C SER A 43 1.18 5.18 -0.29
N ALA A 44 0.73 4.15 0.45
CA ALA A 44 -0.38 3.31 0.02
C ALA A 44 -1.72 4.09 -0.03
N SER A 45 -1.99 4.93 0.98
CA SER A 45 -3.15 5.81 1.00
C SER A 45 -3.09 6.84 -0.13
N GLU A 46 -1.96 7.53 -0.27
CA GLU A 46 -1.76 8.55 -1.32
C GLU A 46 -1.91 7.96 -2.72
N LYS A 47 -1.40 6.74 -2.96
CA LYS A 47 -1.56 6.06 -4.25
C LYS A 47 -3.03 5.79 -4.59
N SER A 48 -3.81 5.39 -3.58
CA SER A 48 -5.25 5.14 -3.74
C SER A 48 -5.99 6.44 -4.04
N PHE A 49 -5.68 7.51 -3.30
CA PHE A 49 -6.27 8.83 -3.52
C PHE A 49 -5.92 9.41 -4.89
N TYR A 50 -4.64 9.32 -5.28
CA TYR A 50 -4.18 9.73 -6.60
C TYR A 50 -4.92 9.00 -7.72
N SER A 51 -5.10 7.68 -7.60
CA SER A 51 -5.86 6.88 -8.58
C SER A 51 -7.31 7.35 -8.69
N PHE A 52 -7.95 7.67 -7.57
CA PHE A 52 -9.31 8.19 -7.56
C PHE A 52 -9.40 9.54 -8.28
N VAL A 53 -8.56 10.51 -7.89
CA VAL A 53 -8.60 11.88 -8.45
C VAL A 53 -8.23 11.89 -9.94
N SER A 54 -7.14 11.21 -10.32
CA SER A 54 -6.69 11.17 -11.72
C SER A 54 -7.74 10.55 -12.64
N SER A 55 -8.39 9.46 -12.21
CA SER A 55 -9.47 8.84 -12.99
C SER A 55 -10.68 9.77 -13.17
N ALA A 56 -11.03 10.55 -12.15
CA ALA A 56 -12.10 11.53 -12.23
C ALA A 56 -11.76 12.66 -13.21
N VAL A 57 -10.52 13.18 -13.19
CA VAL A 57 -10.06 14.25 -14.10
C VAL A 57 -10.07 13.76 -15.55
N VAL A 58 -9.49 12.58 -15.82
CA VAL A 58 -9.52 11.98 -17.17
C VAL A 58 -10.95 11.72 -17.61
N GLY A 59 -11.79 11.19 -16.72
CA GLY A 59 -13.19 10.92 -16.99
C GLY A 59 -14.03 12.19 -17.25
N ALA A 60 -13.65 13.35 -16.70
CA ALA A 60 -14.26 14.63 -17.00
C ALA A 60 -13.84 15.14 -18.38
N ALA A 61 -12.54 15.08 -18.69
CA ALA A 61 -12.00 15.48 -19.99
C ALA A 61 -12.64 14.68 -21.15
N GLN A 62 -12.83 13.37 -20.95
CA GLN A 62 -13.47 12.50 -21.96
C GLN A 62 -14.96 12.76 -22.17
N LYS A 63 -15.68 13.24 -21.14
CA LYS A 63 -17.12 13.51 -21.23
C LYS A 63 -17.45 14.89 -21.77
N MET A 64 -16.53 15.84 -21.66
CA MET A 64 -16.73 17.20 -22.17
C MET A 64 -16.65 17.18 -23.70
N PRO A 65 -17.69 17.67 -24.43
CA PRO A 65 -17.59 17.86 -25.88
C PRO A 65 -16.41 18.76 -26.25
N GLU A 66 -15.74 18.48 -27.36
CA GLU A 66 -14.54 19.20 -27.80
C GLU A 66 -14.78 20.71 -27.95
N GLU A 67 -15.90 21.09 -28.54
CA GLU A 67 -16.34 22.49 -28.72
C GLU A 67 -16.41 23.28 -27.39
N ASN A 68 -16.61 22.59 -26.27
CA ASN A 68 -16.75 23.19 -24.95
C ASN A 68 -15.43 23.27 -24.16
N TYR A 69 -14.29 22.87 -24.74
CA TYR A 69 -12.99 23.05 -24.07
C TYR A 69 -12.63 24.53 -23.87
N SER A 70 -13.22 25.42 -24.67
CA SER A 70 -13.11 26.88 -24.52
C SER A 70 -14.06 27.45 -23.46
N PHE A 71 -14.92 26.62 -22.84
CA PHE A 71 -15.84 27.07 -21.81
C PHE A 71 -15.10 27.71 -20.63
N LYS A 72 -15.63 28.84 -20.17
CA LYS A 72 -15.03 29.68 -19.15
C LYS A 72 -16.13 30.30 -18.28
N PRO A 73 -16.32 29.83 -17.03
CA PRO A 73 -17.40 30.28 -16.16
C PRO A 73 -17.36 31.78 -15.84
N THR A 74 -16.17 32.33 -15.61
CA THR A 74 -15.94 33.76 -15.37
C THR A 74 -14.66 34.24 -16.06
N PRO A 75 -14.50 35.54 -16.35
CA PRO A 75 -13.33 36.09 -17.03
C PRO A 75 -11.98 35.84 -16.32
N GLU A 76 -11.98 35.58 -15.02
CA GLU A 76 -10.78 35.52 -14.19
C GLU A 76 -10.18 34.11 -14.11
N VAL A 77 -10.96 33.07 -14.43
CA VAL A 77 -10.52 31.67 -14.34
C VAL A 77 -10.00 31.12 -15.66
N ARG A 78 -9.24 30.03 -15.60
CA ARG A 78 -8.80 29.25 -16.77
C ARG A 78 -10.01 28.65 -17.50
N THR A 79 -9.90 28.47 -18.81
CA THR A 79 -10.87 27.65 -19.56
C THR A 79 -10.80 26.18 -19.10
N PHE A 80 -11.82 25.40 -19.42
CA PHE A 80 -11.80 23.96 -19.14
C PHE A 80 -10.56 23.28 -19.72
N GLY A 81 -10.25 23.53 -21.01
CA GLY A 81 -9.06 22.96 -21.66
C GLY A 81 -7.74 23.40 -21.02
N GLN A 82 -7.65 24.66 -20.59
CA GLN A 82 -6.48 25.16 -19.86
C GLN A 82 -6.32 24.48 -18.49
N LEU A 83 -7.42 24.16 -17.80
CA LEU A 83 -7.37 23.42 -16.53
C LEU A 83 -6.88 21.98 -16.74
N VAL A 84 -7.37 21.28 -17.77
CA VAL A 84 -6.90 19.93 -18.11
C VAL A 84 -5.40 19.95 -18.41
N GLY A 85 -4.95 20.89 -19.25
CA GLY A 85 -3.52 21.07 -19.55
C GLY A 85 -2.68 21.36 -18.30
N HIS A 86 -3.17 22.22 -17.40
CA HIS A 86 -2.49 22.54 -16.14
C HIS A 86 -2.28 21.31 -15.25
N VAL A 87 -3.28 20.44 -15.12
CA VAL A 87 -3.15 19.19 -14.33
C VAL A 87 -2.15 18.23 -14.97
N ALA A 88 -2.15 18.13 -16.30
CA ALA A 88 -1.20 17.30 -17.02
C ALA A 88 0.25 17.80 -16.82
N ASP A 89 0.48 19.10 -17.01
CA ASP A 89 1.80 19.74 -16.81
C ASP A 89 2.31 19.52 -15.38
N ALA A 90 1.46 19.78 -14.37
CA ALA A 90 1.81 19.53 -12.97
C ALA A 90 2.18 18.06 -12.73
N SER A 91 1.47 17.11 -13.35
CA SER A 91 1.77 15.68 -13.21
C SER A 91 3.14 15.33 -13.81
N TYR A 92 3.50 15.93 -14.94
CA TYR A 92 4.84 15.78 -15.53
C TYR A 92 5.93 16.42 -14.67
N MET A 93 5.66 17.57 -14.05
CA MET A 93 6.60 18.27 -13.18
C MET A 93 6.91 17.49 -11.88
N PHE A 94 5.91 16.83 -11.27
CA PHE A 94 6.09 16.14 -9.99
C PHE A 94 6.65 14.71 -10.11
N CYS A 95 6.53 14.07 -11.27
CA CYS A 95 6.86 12.65 -11.47
C CYS A 95 8.07 12.40 -12.39
N SER A 96 8.85 13.44 -12.72
CA SER A 96 10.02 13.36 -13.60
C SER A 96 11.22 12.65 -12.95
#